data_AF-A0AAW9DJF4-F1
#
_entry.id   AF-A0AAW9DJF4-F1
#
_cell.length_a   1.000
_cell.length_b   1.000
_cell.length_c   1.000
_cell.angle_alpha   90.00
_cell.angle_beta   90.00
_cell.angle_gamma   90.00
#
_symmetry.space_group_name_H-M   'P 1'
#
loop_
_entity.id
_entity.type
_entity.pdbx_description
1 polymer ?
#
loop_
_entity_poly.entity_id
_entity_poly.type
_entity_poly.pdbx_seq_one_letter_code
_entity_poly.pdbx_strand_id
1 'polypeptide(L)' 'MTKEFNHTTVLLHETVDMLDIKPNGIYVDATLGGAGHSEYLLSQLTDGGHLYAFD' A
#
# COMPACT_ATOMS: atom_id res chain seq x y z
N MET A 1 -28.62 5.34 14.18
CA MET A 1 -27.21 4.93 14.13
C MET A 1 -26.57 5.72 13.02
N THR A 2 -25.59 6.57 13.33
CA THR A 2 -24.79 7.26 12.32
C THR A 2 -24.02 6.21 11.53
N LYS A 3 -24.03 6.33 10.20
CA LYS A 3 -23.25 5.44 9.34
C LYS A 3 -21.80 5.89 9.48
N GLU A 4 -21.00 5.15 10.25
CA GLU A 4 -19.58 5.42 10.42
C GLU A 4 -18.89 5.39 9.04
N PHE A 5 -18.01 6.36 8.80
CA PHE A 5 -17.24 6.40 7.56
C PHE A 5 -16.24 5.23 7.54
N ASN A 6 -16.21 4.50 6.42
CA ASN A 6 -15.22 3.46 6.18
C ASN A 6 -14.47 3.82 4.89
N HIS A 7 -13.16 3.99 5.01
CA HIS A 7 -12.31 4.32 3.87
C HIS A 7 -12.13 3.08 2.98
N THR A 8 -12.37 3.25 1.68
CA THR A 8 -12.09 2.21 0.68
C THR A 8 -10.99 2.72 -0.24
N THR A 9 -9.89 1.98 -0.30
CA THR A 9 -8.74 2.29 -1.14
C THR A 9 -9.11 2.13 -2.61
N VAL A 10 -8.90 3.19 -3.41
CA VAL A 10 -9.24 3.19 -4.83
C VAL A 10 -8.22 2.38 -5.62
N LEU A 11 -8.68 1.47 -6.47
CA LEU A 11 -7.83 0.65 -7.35
C LEU A 11 -6.69 -0.04 -6.60
N LEU A 12 -7.00 -0.66 -5.46
CA LEU A 12 -6.01 -1.28 -4.58
C LEU A 12 -5.14 -2.30 -5.31
N HIS A 13 -5.79 -3.29 -5.95
CA HIS A 13 -5.10 -4.37 -6.64
C HIS A 13 -4.45 -3.89 -7.93
N GLU A 14 -5.17 -3.11 -8.74
CA GLU A 14 -4.65 -2.64 -10.02
C GLU A 14 -3.40 -1.78 -9.86
N THR A 15 -3.35 -0.94 -8.82
CA THR A 15 -2.21 -0.07 -8.56
C THR A 15 -1.01 -0.85 -8.06
N VAL A 16 -1.19 -1.71 -7.05
CA VAL A 16 -0.07 -2.42 -6.40
C VAL A 16 0.42 -3.58 -7.27
N ASP A 17 -0.47 -4.36 -7.88
CA ASP A 17 -0.07 -5.54 -8.66
C ASP A 17 0.67 -5.15 -9.95
N MET A 18 0.35 -3.98 -10.54
CA MET A 18 1.06 -3.46 -11.72
C MET A 18 2.51 -3.06 -11.42
N LEU A 19 2.87 -2.82 -10.15
CA LEU A 19 4.25 -2.54 -9.76
C LEU A 19 5.17 -3.77 -9.85
N ASP A 20 4.60 -4.97 -10.11
CA ASP A 20 5.35 -6.25 -10.20
C ASP A 20 6.31 -6.41 -9.01
N ILE A 21 5.72 -6.36 -7.80
CA ILE A 21 6.44 -6.26 -6.54
C ILE A 21 7.50 -7.36 -6.42
N LYS A 22 8.71 -6.95 -6.09
CA LYS A 22 9.81 -7.84 -5.74
C LYS A 22 9.84 -7.96 -4.22
N PRO A 23 9.80 -9.18 -3.64
CA PRO A 23 9.70 -9.35 -2.18
C PRO A 23 10.79 -8.64 -1.38
N ASN A 24 12.00 -8.52 -1.93
CA ASN A 24 13.13 -7.78 -1.33
C ASN A 24 13.38 -6.41 -1.98
N GLY A 25 12.36 -5.83 -2.62
CA GLY A 25 12.46 -4.54 -3.29
C GLY A 25 12.35 -3.36 -2.32
N ILE A 26 12.74 -2.18 -2.80
CA ILE A 26 12.58 -0.91 -2.09
C ILE A 26 11.58 -0.06 -2.86
N TYR A 27 10.52 0.37 -2.17
CA TYR A 27 9.41 1.11 -2.74
C TYR A 27 9.19 2.42 -2.01
N VAL A 28 8.48 3.34 -2.67
CA VAL A 28 8.05 4.61 -2.10
C VAL A 28 6.55 4.75 -2.30
N ASP A 29 5.80 4.90 -1.21
CA ASP A 29 4.44 5.45 -1.24
C ASP A 29 4.56 6.95 -0.96
N ALA A 30 4.35 7.77 -1.98
CA ALA A 30 4.47 9.22 -1.86
C ALA A 30 3.18 9.90 -1.35
N THR A 31 2.13 9.12 -1.08
CA THR A 31 0.78 9.61 -0.77
C THR A 31 0.09 8.68 0.24
N LEU A 32 0.72 8.44 1.39
CA LEU A 32 0.35 7.40 2.36
C LEU A 32 -1.16 7.40 2.68
N GLY A 33 -1.75 8.55 2.97
CA GLY A 33 -3.15 8.75 3.28
C GLY A 33 -3.66 7.80 4.37
N GLY A 34 -4.69 7.03 4.03
CA GLY A 34 -5.24 5.97 4.88
C GLY A 34 -4.43 4.66 4.89
N ALA A 35 -3.24 4.65 4.29
CA ALA A 35 -2.27 3.55 4.19
C ALA A 35 -2.76 2.27 3.47
N GLY A 36 -3.89 2.31 2.78
CA GLY A 36 -4.45 1.09 2.18
C GLY A 36 -3.60 0.47 1.07
N HIS A 37 -2.99 1.28 0.19
CA HIS A 37 -2.03 0.78 -0.81
C HIS A 37 -0.73 0.32 -0.16
N SER A 38 -0.20 1.11 0.78
CA SER A 38 0.98 0.77 1.58
C SER A 38 0.86 -0.57 2.30
N GLU A 39 -0.27 -0.83 2.97
CA GLU A 39 -0.54 -2.09 3.68
C GLU A 39 -0.51 -3.28 2.71
N TYR A 40 -1.19 -3.17 1.57
CA TYR A 40 -1.21 -4.24 0.59
C TYR A 40 0.15 -4.47 -0.05
N LEU A 41 0.92 -3.41 -0.36
CA LEU A 41 2.30 -3.53 -0.85
C LEU A 41 3.20 -4.22 0.17
N LEU A 42 3.16 -3.79 1.44
CA LEU A 42 3.93 -4.40 2.53
C LEU A 42 3.62 -5.89 2.70
N SER A 43 2.37 -6.31 2.47
CA SER A 43 1.98 -7.73 2.54
C SER A 43 2.68 -8.62 1.51
N GLN A 44 3.23 -8.02 0.45
CA GLN A 44 3.97 -8.71 -0.61
C GLN A 44 5.51 -8.65 -0.41
N LEU A 45 5.99 -7.88 0.56
CA LEU A 45 7.41 -7.79 0.89
C LEU A 45 7.81 -8.85 1.93
N THR A 46 9.08 -9.22 1.92
CA THR A 46 9.75 -10.05 2.94
C THR A 46 10.67 -9.18 3.80
N ASP A 47 11.32 -9.75 4.82
CA ASP A 47 12.20 -9.01 5.74
C ASP A 47 13.34 -8.23 5.07
N GLY A 48 13.71 -8.58 3.83
CA GLY A 48 14.71 -7.86 3.04
C GLY A 48 14.14 -6.71 2.19
N GLY A 49 12.83 -6.52 2.15
CA GLY A 49 12.15 -5.44 1.45
C GLY A 49 11.95 -4.22 2.34
N HIS A 50 11.68 -3.06 1.72
CA HIS A 50 11.40 -1.84 2.46
C HIS A 50 10.41 -0.94 1.72
N LEU A 51 9.52 -0.32 2.47
CA LEU A 51 8.62 0.73 1.96
C LEU A 51 8.90 2.03 2.73
N TYR A 52 9.30 3.06 2.00
CA TYR A 52 9.30 4.43 2.52
C TYR A 52 7.95 5.07 2.23
N ALA A 53 7.35 5.75 3.20
CA ALA A 53 6.06 6.40 3.03
C ALA A 53 6.13 7.89 3.41
N PHE A 54 5.46 8.72 2.61
CA PHE A 54 5.31 10.15 2.79
C PHE A 54 3.85 10.55 2.57
N ASP A 55 3.45 11.70 3.12
CA ASP A 55 2.15 12.33 2.90
C ASP A 55 2.33 13.86 2.93
#